data_AF-A0A9N9KIP4-F1
#
_entry.id   AF-A0A9N9KIP4-F1
#
_cell.length_a   1.000
_cell.length_b   1.000
_cell.length_c   1.000
_cell.angle_alpha   90.00
_cell.angle_beta   90.00
_cell.angle_gamma   90.00
#
_symmetry.space_group_name_H-M   'P 1'
#
loop_
_entity.id
_entity.type
_entity.pdbx_description
1 polymer ?
#
loop_
_entity_poly.entity_id
_entity_poly.type
_entity_poly.pdbx_seq_one_letter_code
_entity_poly.pdbx_strand_id
1 'polypeptide(L)'
;LNDWGVKYSKLQTKDGYMISLLMSKVAANARDNSCIMYELEINISKPKNTQKYKLQQFFGRVHYYFHYVFHGRYQLLAYIHNAKNVQKGLYDLYSFEEFGDYEFVDVSRIQRCVGFLRVGKSYYVIDKTN
;
A
#
# COMPACT_ATOMS: atom_id res chain seq x y z
N LEU A 1 -2.45 20.15 -23.67
CA LEU A 1 -1.74 18.88 -23.45
C LEU A 1 -2.78 17.82 -23.17
N ASN A 2 -2.81 16.76 -23.98
CA ASN A 2 -3.65 15.59 -23.73
C ASN A 2 -2.98 14.78 -22.60
N ASP A 3 -3.25 15.12 -21.35
CA ASP A 3 -2.78 14.40 -20.17
C ASP A 3 -3.63 13.15 -19.95
N TRP A 4 -3.23 12.05 -20.59
CA TRP A 4 -3.83 10.72 -20.36
C TRP A 4 -3.23 10.03 -19.11
N GLY A 5 -2.43 10.76 -18.32
CA GLY A 5 -1.92 10.39 -17.00
C GLY A 5 -0.41 10.64 -16.84
N VAL A 6 -0.02 11.45 -15.85
CA VAL A 6 1.39 11.68 -15.46
C VAL A 6 1.76 10.74 -14.31
N LYS A 7 2.92 10.09 -14.44
CA LYS A 7 3.49 9.23 -13.39
C LYS A 7 4.42 10.04 -12.49
N TYR A 8 4.35 9.81 -11.19
CA TYR A 8 5.17 10.45 -10.17
C TYR A 8 5.97 9.42 -9.37
N SER A 9 7.19 9.81 -8.97
CA SER A 9 8.13 8.97 -8.22
C SER A 9 8.14 9.23 -6.71
N LYS A 10 7.46 10.28 -6.25
CA LYS A 10 7.35 10.65 -4.83
C LYS A 10 5.96 11.22 -4.56
N LEU A 11 5.44 10.94 -3.37
CA LEU A 11 4.20 11.50 -2.87
C LEU A 11 4.45 12.15 -1.51
N GLN A 12 3.96 13.37 -1.32
CA GLN A 12 3.88 13.99 0.00
C GLN A 12 2.49 13.78 0.57
N THR A 13 2.38 13.23 1.78
CA THR A 13 1.10 13.11 2.49
C THR A 13 0.67 14.47 3.04
N LYS A 14 -0.60 14.59 3.43
CA LYS A 14 -1.13 15.82 4.05
C LYS A 14 -0.37 16.21 5.32
N ASP A 15 0.16 15.22 6.04
CA ASP A 15 0.94 15.41 7.27
C ASP A 15 2.43 15.68 7.00
N GLY A 16 2.80 15.92 5.73
CA GLY A 16 4.15 16.30 5.33
C GLY A 16 5.14 15.14 5.13
N TYR A 17 4.71 13.88 5.29
CA TYR A 17 5.58 12.73 5.11
C TYR A 17 5.82 12.44 3.62
N MET A 18 7.08 12.15 3.27
CA MET A 18 7.47 11.79 1.90
C MET A 18 7.49 10.27 1.72
N ILE A 19 6.56 9.77 0.91
CA ILE A 19 6.53 8.39 0.43
C ILE A 19 7.33 8.32 -0.88
N SER A 20 8.43 7.57 -0.86
CA SER A 20 9.38 7.48 -1.99
C SER A 20 9.25 6.13 -2.69
N LEU A 21 9.57 6.08 -3.98
CA LEU A 21 9.65 4.84 -4.76
C LEU A 21 10.88 3.98 -4.42
N LEU A 22 10.78 2.67 -4.68
CA LEU A 22 11.91 1.73 -4.75
C LEU A 22 12.96 2.12 -5.83
N MET A 23 12.63 3.03 -6.76
CA MET A 23 13.53 3.48 -7.84
C MET A 23 14.59 4.50 -7.42
N SER A 24 14.52 5.13 -6.24
CA SER A 24 15.68 5.88 -5.76
C SER A 24 16.73 4.85 -5.36
N LYS A 25 17.94 4.92 -5.94
CA LYS A 25 19.14 4.10 -5.64
C LYS A 25 19.56 4.23 -4.18
N VAL A 26 18.69 3.82 -3.27
CA VAL A 26 18.90 3.83 -1.85
C VAL A 26 19.48 2.46 -1.57
N ALA A 27 20.73 2.46 -1.08
CA ALA A 27 21.47 1.25 -0.72
C ALA A 27 20.56 0.27 0.01
N ALA A 28 20.81 -1.04 -0.13
CA ALA A 28 20.01 -2.15 0.41
C ALA A 28 19.63 -2.05 1.90
N ASN A 29 20.17 -1.07 2.62
CA ASN A 29 20.09 -0.85 4.07
C ASN A 29 19.44 0.49 4.44
N ALA A 30 18.93 1.29 3.50
CA ALA A 30 18.33 2.59 3.79
C ALA A 30 16.80 2.56 3.60
N ARG A 31 16.11 3.26 4.51
CA ARG A 31 14.65 3.21 4.75
C ARG A 31 13.85 3.24 3.45
N ASP A 32 13.27 2.08 3.12
CA ASP A 32 12.35 1.93 2.01
C ASP A 32 10.97 2.48 2.40
N ASN A 33 10.78 3.80 2.27
CA ASN A 33 9.49 4.46 2.48
C ASN A 33 8.45 4.08 1.41
N SER A 34 8.69 3.08 0.54
CA SER A 34 7.69 2.61 -0.43
C SER A 34 6.73 1.58 0.15
N CYS A 35 7.05 0.99 1.30
CA CYS A 35 6.17 0.01 1.95
C CYS A 35 5.06 0.74 2.72
N ILE A 36 3.82 0.27 2.56
CA ILE A 36 2.63 0.93 3.09
C ILE A 36 1.67 -0.07 3.72
N MET A 37 0.84 0.44 4.63
CA MET A 37 -0.40 -0.20 5.03
C MET A 37 -1.58 0.64 4.53
N TYR A 38 -2.56 -0.02 3.93
CA TYR A 38 -3.77 0.59 3.42
C TYR A 38 -5.01 -0.22 3.83
N GLU A 39 -6.17 0.42 3.80
CA GLU A 39 -7.42 -0.18 4.28
C GLU A 39 -8.50 -0.14 3.20
N LEU A 40 -9.13 -1.30 2.97
CA LEU A 40 -10.25 -1.44 2.04
C LEU A 40 -11.47 -2.01 2.75
N GLU A 41 -12.65 -1.55 2.32
CA GLU A 41 -13.92 -2.12 2.76
C GLU A 41 -14.21 -3.36 1.91
N ILE A 42 -14.18 -4.53 2.55
CA ILE A 42 -14.48 -5.79 1.88
C ILE A 42 -15.90 -6.20 2.21
N ASN A 43 -16.65 -6.59 1.19
CA ASN A 43 -17.95 -7.21 1.37
C ASN A 43 -17.77 -8.62 1.94
N ILE A 44 -18.21 -8.82 3.18
CA ILE A 44 -18.18 -10.12 3.89
C ILE A 44 -19.56 -10.78 3.95
N SER A 45 -20.56 -10.22 3.25
CA SER A 45 -21.89 -10.80 3.23
C SER A 45 -21.91 -12.14 2.48
N LYS A 46 -22.70 -13.08 3.02
CA LYS A 46 -23.11 -14.28 2.29
C LYS A 46 -24.15 -13.88 1.23
N PRO A 47 -24.26 -14.60 0.10
CA PRO A 47 -25.09 -14.22 -1.05
C PRO A 47 -26.57 -13.92 -0.77
N LYS A 48 -27.10 -14.28 0.40
CA LYS A 48 -28.51 -14.10 0.79
C LYS A 48 -28.76 -13.13 1.95
N ASN A 49 -27.73 -12.48 2.47
CA ASN A 49 -27.87 -11.56 3.61
C ASN A 49 -27.68 -10.10 3.19
N THR A 50 -28.16 -9.19 4.04
CA THR A 50 -27.85 -7.76 3.97
C THR A 50 -26.35 -7.55 3.82
N GLN A 51 -25.95 -6.66 2.90
CA GLN A 51 -24.55 -6.35 2.67
C GLN A 51 -23.89 -5.91 3.97
N LYS A 52 -22.82 -6.64 4.35
CA LYS A 52 -21.99 -6.33 5.51
C LYS A 52 -20.60 -6.08 4.99
N TYR A 53 -20.07 -4.91 5.32
CA TYR A 53 -18.72 -4.51 4.96
C TYR A 53 -17.84 -4.55 6.20
N LYS A 54 -16.59 -4.96 6.03
CA LYS A 54 -15.57 -4.87 7.06
C LYS A 54 -14.35 -4.16 6.51
N LEU A 55 -13.82 -3.23 7.29
CA LEU A 55 -12.53 -2.61 7.00
C LEU A 55 -11.42 -3.64 7.24
N GLN A 56 -10.64 -3.94 6.22
CA GLN A 56 -9.53 -4.87 6.27
C GLN A 56 -8.23 -4.18 5.91
N GLN A 57 -7.20 -4.50 6.70
CA GLN A 57 -5.84 -4.01 6.51
C GLN A 57 -5.10 -4.86 5.48
N PHE A 58 -4.37 -4.17 4.62
CA PHE A 58 -3.50 -4.73 3.61
C PHE A 58 -2.14 -4.07 3.68
N PHE A 59 -1.14 -4.78 3.17
CA PHE A 59 0.24 -4.35 3.15
C PHE A 59 0.78 -4.51 1.75
N GLY A 60 1.61 -3.58 1.30
CA GLY A 60 2.21 -3.68 -0.02
C GLY A 60 3.32 -2.67 -0.22
N ARG A 61 3.98 -2.78 -1.38
CA ARG A 61 5.03 -1.87 -1.80
C ARG A 61 4.55 -1.02 -2.97
N VAL A 62 4.65 0.30 -2.84
CA VAL A 62 4.28 1.23 -3.91
C VAL A 62 5.38 1.27 -4.97
N HIS A 63 4.98 1.06 -6.21
CA HIS A 63 5.86 1.13 -7.38
C HIS A 63 5.77 2.47 -8.11
N TYR A 64 4.63 3.16 -8.14
CA TYR A 64 4.49 4.54 -8.61
C TYR A 64 3.12 5.09 -8.27
N TYR A 65 3.01 6.42 -8.33
CA TYR A 65 1.74 7.12 -8.28
C TYR A 65 1.41 7.65 -9.66
N PHE A 66 0.12 7.74 -9.97
CA PHE A 66 -0.33 8.48 -11.14
C PHE A 66 -1.67 9.12 -10.83
N HIS A 67 -1.87 10.28 -11.43
CA HIS A 67 -3.19 10.90 -11.47
C HIS A 67 -3.93 10.46 -12.73
N TYR A 68 -5.22 10.22 -12.58
CA TYR A 68 -6.13 9.85 -13.66
C TYR A 68 -7.35 10.76 -13.59
N VAL A 69 -7.77 11.29 -14.74
CA VAL A 69 -8.98 12.11 -14.84
C VAL A 69 -10.09 11.24 -15.41
N PHE A 70 -11.10 10.94 -14.60
CA PHE A 70 -12.28 10.19 -15.02
C PHE A 70 -13.51 11.06 -14.87
N HIS A 71 -14.24 11.30 -15.96
CA HIS A 71 -15.41 12.20 -15.98
C HIS A 71 -15.18 13.55 -15.28
N GLY A 72 -14.01 14.16 -15.53
CA GLY A 72 -13.65 15.47 -14.95
C GLY A 72 -13.28 15.43 -13.46
N ARG A 73 -13.23 14.25 -12.83
CA ARG A 73 -12.73 14.08 -11.45
C ARG A 73 -11.29 13.62 -11.48
N TYR A 74 -10.44 14.36 -10.77
CA TYR A 74 -9.05 13.99 -10.54
C TYR A 74 -8.98 12.92 -9.45
N GLN A 75 -8.41 11.76 -9.79
CA GLN A 75 -8.11 10.69 -8.85
C GLN A 75 -6.60 10.47 -8.81
N LEU A 76 -6.07 10.22 -7.61
CA LEU A 76 -4.67 9.87 -7.43
C LEU A 76 -4.59 8.42 -6.98
N LEU A 77 -3.92 7.60 -7.79
CA LEU A 77 -3.83 6.16 -7.60
C LEU A 77 -2.38 5.76 -7.35
N ALA A 78 -2.18 4.81 -6.46
CA ALA A 78 -0.92 4.13 -6.21
C ALA A 78 -0.96 2.75 -6.88
N TYR A 79 0.08 2.44 -7.65
CA TYR A 79 0.33 1.09 -8.14
C TYR A 79 1.13 0.33 -7.09
N ILE A 80 0.54 -0.73 -6.53
CA ILE A 80 1.04 -1.44 -5.35
C ILE A 80 1.29 -2.89 -5.72
N HIS A 81 2.43 -3.43 -5.29
CA HIS A 81 2.70 -4.86 -5.26
C HIS A 81 2.32 -5.39 -3.87
N ASN A 82 1.26 -6.18 -3.79
CA ASN A 82 0.67 -6.57 -2.51
C ASN A 82 1.48 -7.66 -1.80
N ALA A 83 1.54 -7.58 -0.47
CA ALA A 83 1.97 -8.71 0.35
C ALA A 83 0.86 -9.77 0.35
N LYS A 84 1.23 -11.02 0.08
CA LYS A 84 0.27 -12.13 -0.03
C LYS A 84 0.21 -12.92 1.27
N ASN A 85 -0.98 -13.42 1.60
CA ASN A 85 -1.21 -14.29 2.76
C ASN A 85 -0.63 -13.71 4.07
N VAL A 86 -0.81 -12.41 4.30
CA VAL A 86 -0.31 -11.75 5.51
C VAL A 86 -0.95 -12.38 6.74
N GLN A 87 -0.12 -12.84 7.65
CA GLN A 87 -0.51 -13.43 8.92
C GLN A 87 -0.29 -12.43 10.05
N LYS A 88 -1.20 -12.42 11.01
CA LYS A 88 -1.07 -11.64 12.25
C LYS A 88 -0.61 -12.59 13.35
N GLY A 89 0.63 -12.43 13.79
CA GLY A 89 1.24 -13.20 14.87
C GLY A 89 0.96 -12.62 16.26
N LEU A 90 1.80 -13.02 17.21
CA LEU A 90 1.80 -12.47 18.58
C LEU A 90 2.13 -10.96 18.56
N TYR A 91 1.57 -10.22 19.51
CA TYR A 91 1.80 -8.77 19.69
C TYR A 91 1.50 -7.93 18.45
N ASP A 92 0.49 -8.32 17.66
CA ASP A 92 0.10 -7.63 16.43
C ASP A 92 1.22 -7.52 15.39
N LEU A 93 2.21 -8.41 15.46
CA LEU A 93 3.29 -8.48 14.48
C LEU A 93 2.77 -9.15 13.20
N TYR A 94 2.74 -8.40 12.11
CA TYR A 94 2.34 -8.93 10.82
C TYR A 94 3.54 -9.51 10.05
N SER A 95 3.33 -10.63 9.37
CA SER A 95 4.36 -11.26 8.54
C SER A 95 3.77 -11.91 7.28
N PHE A 96 4.59 -12.02 6.23
CA PHE A 96 4.24 -12.69 4.97
C PHE A 96 5.49 -13.29 4.33
N GLU A 97 5.34 -14.23 3.40
CA GLU A 97 6.51 -14.88 2.75
C GLU A 97 6.75 -14.39 1.33
N GLU A 98 5.68 -13.99 0.64
CA GLU A 98 5.73 -13.64 -0.77
C GLU A 98 4.86 -12.42 -1.09
N PHE A 99 5.23 -11.72 -2.16
CA PHE A 99 4.35 -10.74 -2.77
C PHE A 99 3.42 -11.44 -3.76
N GLY A 100 2.21 -10.91 -3.90
CA GLY A 100 1.16 -11.40 -4.79
C GLY A 100 0.93 -10.45 -5.96
N ASP A 101 -0.33 -10.16 -6.21
CA ASP A 101 -0.73 -9.38 -7.37
C ASP A 101 -0.39 -7.90 -7.25
N TYR A 102 -0.36 -7.25 -8.41
CA TYR A 102 -0.26 -5.81 -8.51
C TYR A 102 -1.64 -5.19 -8.66
N GLU A 103 -1.91 -4.13 -7.91
CA GLU A 103 -3.21 -3.46 -7.90
C GLU A 103 -3.06 -1.94 -7.90
N PHE A 104 -4.12 -1.26 -8.34
CA PHE A 104 -4.26 0.18 -8.22
C PHE A 104 -5.18 0.51 -7.06
N VAL A 105 -4.69 1.32 -6.11
CA VAL A 105 -5.46 1.73 -4.94
C VAL A 105 -5.49 3.25 -4.86
N ASP A 106 -6.65 3.81 -4.53
CA ASP A 106 -6.77 5.23 -4.24
C ASP A 106 -5.85 5.61 -3.07
N VAL A 107 -5.02 6.64 -3.28
CA VAL A 107 -4.03 7.09 -2.30
C VAL A 107 -4.67 7.45 -0.96
N SER A 108 -5.93 7.89 -0.94
CA SER A 108 -6.67 8.18 0.31
C SER A 108 -6.88 6.94 1.20
N ARG A 109 -6.76 5.73 0.66
CA ARG A 109 -6.85 4.47 1.43
C ARG A 109 -5.53 4.12 2.12
N ILE A 110 -4.42 4.71 1.69
CA ILE A 110 -3.10 4.53 2.30
C ILE A 110 -3.10 5.27 3.63
N GLN A 111 -2.99 4.53 4.73
CA GLN A 111 -3.02 5.15 6.06
C GLN A 111 -1.63 5.61 6.46
N ARG A 112 -0.60 4.79 6.23
CA ARG A 112 0.77 5.10 6.66
C ARG A 112 1.83 4.27 5.96
N CYS A 113 3.07 4.76 6.04
CA CYS A 113 4.26 4.00 5.67
C CYS A 113 4.61 2.99 6.75
N VAL A 114 4.99 1.79 6.33
CA VAL A 114 5.58 0.75 7.16
C VAL A 114 6.95 0.36 6.59
N GLY A 115 7.67 -0.54 7.25
CA GLY A 115 8.86 -1.19 6.73
C GLY A 115 8.64 -2.68 6.59
N PHE A 116 9.25 -3.30 5.58
CA PHE A 116 9.32 -4.76 5.49
C PHE A 116 10.75 -5.22 5.79
N LEU A 117 10.93 -5.93 6.90
CA LEU A 117 12.20 -6.55 7.27
C LEU A 117 12.19 -8.02 6.87
N ARG A 118 13.11 -8.41 6.00
CA ARG A 118 13.27 -9.81 5.63
C ARG A 118 14.12 -10.56 6.65
N VAL A 119 13.60 -11.64 7.20
CA VAL A 119 14.32 -12.59 8.06
C VAL A 119 14.08 -14.00 7.51
N GLY A 120 15.12 -14.58 6.92
CA GLY A 120 14.99 -15.84 6.19
C GLY A 120 14.04 -15.73 4.99
N LYS A 121 12.99 -16.54 5.00
CA LYS A 121 11.95 -16.57 3.95
C LYS A 121 10.79 -15.62 4.22
N SER A 122 10.68 -15.09 5.44
CA SER A 122 9.55 -14.25 5.84
C SER A 122 9.94 -12.78 5.85
N TYR A 123 8.99 -11.93 5.51
CA TYR A 123 9.00 -10.49 5.72
C TYR A 123 8.15 -10.19 6.96
N TYR A 124 8.68 -9.34 7.84
CA TYR A 124 8.00 -8.81 9.01
C TYR A 124 7.67 -7.34 8.77
N VAL A 125 6.46 -6.94 9.12
CA VAL A 125 6.02 -5.55 9.03
C VAL A 125 6.48 -4.80 10.26
N ILE A 126 7.28 -3.76 10.06
CA ILE A 126 7.76 -2.84 11.08
C ILE A 126 6.99 -1.53 10.93
N ASP A 127 6.23 -1.20 11.95
CA ASP A 127 5.50 0.06 12.00
C ASP A 127 6.21 0.99 12.98
N LYS A 128 6.64 2.18 12.53
CA LYS A 128 7.33 3.14 13.42
C LYS A 128 6.38 3.88 14.34
N THR A 129 5.08 3.76 14.09
CA THR A 129 4.04 4.45 14.86
C THR A 129 3.52 3.64 16.05
N ASN A 130 4.05 2.42 16.27
CA ASN A 130 3.79 1.57 17.45
C ASN A 130 5.07 1.33 18.26
#